data_AF-A0A328YVY2-F1
#
_entry.id   AF-A0A328YVY2-F1
#
_cell.length_a   1.000
_cell.length_b   1.000
_cell.length_c   1.000
_cell.angle_alpha   90.00
_cell.angle_beta   90.00
_cell.angle_gamma   90.00
#
_symmetry.space_group_name_H-M   'P 1'
#
loop_
_entity.id
_entity.type
_entity.pdbx_description
1 polymer ?
#
loop_
_entity_poly.entity_id
_entity_poly.type
_entity_poly.pdbx_seq_one_letter_code
_entity_poly.pdbx_strand_id
1 'polypeptide(L)' 'MSQPESIEELGKAVEDIAISMTKVATNIALLGVEGNADEQMRIITEENNKVLDYIRKLYNLPPAPGG' A
#
# COMPACT_ATOMS: atom_id res chain seq x y z
N MET A 1 -8.65 -22.53 11.94
CA MET A 1 -9.49 -21.32 12.03
C MET A 1 -8.55 -20.16 12.23
N SER A 2 -8.47 -19.24 11.27
CA SER A 2 -7.63 -18.04 11.40
C SER A 2 -8.19 -17.19 12.54
N GLN A 3 -7.34 -16.87 13.51
CA GLN A 3 -7.71 -16.04 14.64
C GLN A 3 -8.13 -14.65 14.10
N PRO A 4 -9.29 -14.10 14.49
CA PRO A 4 -9.69 -12.78 14.02
C PRO A 4 -8.66 -11.75 14.48
N GLU A 5 -8.18 -10.91 13.54
CA GLU A 5 -7.26 -9.82 13.86
C GLU A 5 -7.85 -8.96 14.97
N SER A 6 -7.02 -8.59 15.94
CA SER A 6 -7.40 -7.69 17.01
C SER A 6 -7.74 -6.30 16.45
N ILE A 7 -8.58 -5.55 17.17
CA ILE A 7 -8.90 -4.15 16.81
C ILE A 7 -7.62 -3.31 16.70
N GLU A 8 -6.59 -3.61 17.50
CA GLU A 8 -5.30 -2.94 17.44
C GLU A 8 -4.55 -3.23 16.13
N GLU A 9 -4.53 -4.49 15.68
CA GLU A 9 -3.92 -4.88 14.41
C GLU A 9 -4.64 -4.25 13.21
N LEU A 10 -5.98 -4.19 13.27
CA LEU A 10 -6.78 -3.49 12.27
C LEU A 10 -6.49 -1.99 12.25
N GLY A 11 -6.35 -1.37 13.42
CA GLY A 11 -6.00 0.05 13.54
C GLY A 11 -4.65 0.36 12.88
N LYS A 12 -3.62 -0.45 13.18
CA LYS A 12 -2.30 -0.32 12.57
C LYS A 12 -2.33 -0.54 11.05
N ALA A 13 -3.07 -1.55 10.59
CA ALA A 13 -3.20 -1.80 9.15
C ALA A 13 -3.84 -0.62 8.41
N VAL A 14 -4.87 0.00 8.99
CA VAL A 14 -5.53 1.18 8.40
C VAL A 14 -4.59 2.40 8.40
N GLU A 15 -3.83 2.62 9.47
CA GLU A 15 -2.82 3.68 9.54
C GLU A 15 -1.74 3.50 8.46
N ASP A 16 -1.20 2.29 8.32
CA ASP A 16 -0.19 1.96 7.30
C ASP A 16 -0.73 2.15 5.88
N ILE A 17 -1.98 1.77 5.62
CA ILE A 17 -2.66 2.03 4.34
C ILE A 17 -2.74 3.53 4.07
N ALA A 18 -3.16 4.33 5.05
CA ALA A 18 -3.30 5.77 4.89
C ALA A 18 -1.96 6.46 4.60
N ILE A 19 -0.89 6.04 5.27
CA ILE A 19 0.47 6.52 5.03
C ILE A 19 0.91 6.17 3.61
N SER A 20 0.73 4.92 3.18
CA SER A 20 1.10 4.45 1.85
C SER A 20 0.34 5.21 0.76
N MET A 21 -0.98 5.40 0.94
CA MET A 21 -1.81 6.16 0.00
C MET A 21 -1.41 7.64 -0.08
N THR A 22 -0.99 8.24 1.04
CA THR A 22 -0.48 9.62 1.05
C THR A 22 0.79 9.75 0.20
N LYS A 23 1.70 8.77 0.30
CA LYS A 23 2.93 8.74 -0.52
C LYS A 23 2.61 8.55 -1.99
N VAL A 24 1.69 7.66 -2.34
CA VAL A 24 1.22 7.46 -3.72
C VAL A 24 0.68 8.77 -4.29
N ALA A 25 -0.25 9.42 -3.59
CA ALA A 25 -0.85 10.68 -4.03
C ALA A 25 0.20 11.78 -4.22
N THR A 26 1.14 11.92 -3.28
CA THR A 26 2.24 12.89 -3.35
C THR A 26 3.14 12.64 -4.56
N ASN A 27 3.55 11.40 -4.79
CA ASN A 27 4.43 11.07 -5.92
C ASN A 27 3.72 11.22 -7.27
N ILE A 28 2.42 10.92 -7.36
CA ILE A 28 1.62 11.19 -8.56
C ILE A 28 1.55 12.69 -8.83
N ALA A 29 1.33 13.51 -7.79
CA ALA A 29 1.24 14.96 -7.94
C ALA A 29 2.56 15.60 -8.41
N LEU A 30 3.70 15.02 -8.04
CA LEU A 30 5.03 15.50 -8.44
C LEU A 30 5.56 14.84 -9.72
N LEU A 31 4.85 13.84 -10.25
CA LEU A 31 5.33 13.01 -11.36
C LEU A 31 5.61 13.84 -12.61
N GLY A 32 6.89 13.89 -13.01
CA GLY A 32 7.32 14.64 -14.19
C GLY A 32 7.28 16.17 -14.03
N VAL A 33 6.94 16.67 -12.85
CA VAL A 33 6.95 18.10 -12.50
C VAL A 33 8.22 18.46 -11.73
N GLU A 34 8.59 17.61 -10.77
CA GLU A 34 9.75 17.84 -9.90
C GLU A 34 10.41 16.50 -9.55
N GLY A 35 11.73 16.40 -9.68
CA GLY A 35 12.50 15.18 -9.31
C GLY A 35 12.62 14.14 -10.43
N ASN A 36 12.92 12.89 -10.03
CA ASN A 36 13.14 11.76 -10.94
C ASN A 36 11.85 10.94 -11.12
N ALA A 37 11.28 10.98 -12.32
CA ALA A 37 10.04 10.28 -12.66
C ALA A 37 10.12 8.75 -12.50
N ASP A 38 11.28 8.15 -12.79
CA ASP A 38 11.46 6.69 -12.63
C ASP A 38 11.41 6.30 -11.15
N GLU A 39 12.05 7.10 -10.30
CA GLU A 39 12.04 6.89 -8.85
C GLU A 39 10.63 7.09 -8.27
N GLN A 40 9.92 8.12 -8.72
CA GLN A 40 8.53 8.36 -8.32
C GLN A 40 7.62 7.19 -8.72
N MET A 41 7.78 6.65 -9.94
CA MET A 41 7.03 5.48 -10.37
C MET A 41 7.39 4.22 -9.59
N ARG A 42 8.66 4.05 -9.20
CA ARG A 42 9.08 2.98 -8.30
C ARG A 42 8.36 3.08 -6.95
N ILE A 43 8.36 4.26 -6.33
CA ILE A 43 7.68 4.51 -5.05
C ILE A 43 6.17 4.28 -5.17
N ILE A 44 5.52 4.79 -6.22
CA ILE A 44 4.09 4.58 -6.47
C ILE A 44 3.77 3.08 -6.54
N THR A 45 4.59 2.32 -7.26
CA THR A 45 4.38 0.87 -7.43
C THR A 45 4.56 0.13 -6.11
N GLU A 46 5.62 0.43 -5.36
CA GLU A 46 5.91 -0.20 -4.07
C GLU A 46 4.80 0.06 -3.04
N GLU A 47 4.39 1.32 -2.89
CA GLU A 47 3.36 1.70 -1.90
C GLU A 47 1.96 1.18 -2.31
N ASN A 48 1.63 1.14 -3.61
CA ASN A 48 0.41 0.48 -4.08
C ASN A 48 0.41 -1.02 -3.78
N ASN A 49 1.52 -1.72 -3.97
CA ASN A 49 1.62 -3.14 -3.67
C ASN A 49 1.42 -3.41 -2.17
N LYS A 50 1.99 -2.58 -1.29
CA LYS A 50 1.74 -2.67 0.16
C LYS A 50 0.25 -2.55 0.47
N VAL A 51 -0.43 -1.53 -0.06
CA VAL A 51 -1.87 -1.34 0.15
C VAL A 51 -2.67 -2.56 -0.33
N LEU A 52 -2.35 -3.10 -1.50
CA LEU A 52 -3.01 -4.29 -2.02
C LEU A 52 -2.78 -5.52 -1.13
N ASP A 53 -1.58 -5.69 -0.58
CA ASP A 53 -1.26 -6.80 0.33
C ASP A 53 -1.99 -6.67 1.66
N TYR A 54 -2.10 -5.45 2.22
CA TYR A 54 -2.95 -5.21 3.39
C TYR A 54 -4.41 -5.55 3.10
N ILE A 55 -4.97 -5.13 1.96
CA ILE A 55 -6.33 -5.48 1.54
C ILE A 55 -6.48 -7.00 1.43
N ARG A 56 -5.52 -7.69 0.79
CA ARG A 56 -5.56 -9.15 0.68
C ARG A 56 -5.58 -9.82 2.05
N LYS A 57 -4.76 -9.35 2.99
CA LYS A 57 -4.72 -9.87 4.36
C LYS A 57 -6.07 -9.68 5.06
N LEU A 58 -6.61 -8.46 5.02
CA LEU A 58 -7.90 -8.10 5.65
C LEU A 58 -9.07 -8.93 5.13
N TYR A 59 -9.10 -9.21 3.83
CA TYR A 59 -10.17 -9.97 3.18
C TYR A 59 -9.84 -11.45 2.97
N ASN A 60 -8.71 -11.93 3.51
CA ASN A 60 -8.21 -13.30 3.35
C ASN A 60 -8.18 -13.76 1.87
N LEU A 61 -7.73 -12.87 0.98
CA LEU A 61 -7.61 -13.11 -0.45
C LEU A 61 -6.27 -13.80 -0.78
N PRO A 62 -6.19 -14.58 -1.88
CA PRO A 62 -4.94 -15.16 -2.33
C PRO A 62 -3.89 -14.07 -2.68
N PRO A 63 -2.59 -14.40 -2.58
CA PRO A 63 -1.51 -13.49 -2.96
C PRO A 63 -1.63 -13.07 -4.44
N ALA A 64 -0.96 -11.98 -4.79
CA ALA A 64 -0.92 -11.51 -6.18
C ALA A 64 -0.44 -12.64 -7.13
N PRO A 65 -1.05 -12.82 -8.31
CA PRO A 65 -0.54 -13.76 -9.30
C PRO A 65 0.87 -13.35 -9.72
N GLY A 66 1.85 -14.25 -9.57
CA GLY A 66 3.24 -14.03 -10.02
C GLY A 66 4.23 -13.51 -8.96
N GLY A 67 3.91 -13.63 -7.67
CA GLY A 67 4.85 -13.43 -6.56
C GLY A 67 5.77 -14.63 -6.32
#